data_AF-A0A1S3Z1K2-F1
#
_entry.id   AF-A0A1S3Z1K2-F1
#
_cell.length_a   1.000
_cell.length_b   1.000
_cell.length_c   1.000
_cell.angle_alpha   90.00
_cell.angle_beta   90.00
_cell.angle_gamma   90.00
#
_symmetry.space_group_name_H-M   'P 1'
#
loop_
_entity.id
_entity.type
_entity.pdbx_description
1 polymer ?
#
loop_
_entity_poly.entity_id
_entity_poly.type
_entity_poly.pdbx_seq_one_letter_code
_entity_poly.pdbx_strand_id
1 'polypeptide(L)'
;MSIPKNAVWVVRKILELRKLILDLPTMQGDLTSRLMKLQSNDGRFSIKKLYQMQFPQNQKVHWKSLILQPHIYPRHKFNLWPAVQDRLPTVERLQKIGIQVPQACVFCGLADEYFEHLFFGCYYTKNILQRLLNWLSCPRQINTCQEGVKWVTTCARKNKGFGTIVSAVFGMMVYLIWRNMNKIRFQSGSSFLDRMYRETAIHIHIRGNSYLSWQKHLEALD
;
A
#
# COMPACT_ATOMS: atom_id res chain seq x y z
N MET A 1 6.75 46.20 -2.33
CA MET A 1 5.70 47.09 -2.89
C MET A 1 4.39 46.91 -2.14
N SER A 2 3.83 47.95 -1.54
CA SER A 2 2.50 47.90 -0.88
C SER A 2 1.39 47.71 -1.93
N ILE A 3 0.29 47.04 -1.56
CA ILE A 3 -0.85 46.86 -2.46
C ILE A 3 -1.64 48.18 -2.49
N PRO A 4 -1.88 48.79 -3.66
CA PRO A 4 -2.58 50.06 -3.74
C PRO A 4 -4.03 49.92 -3.24
N LYS A 5 -4.44 50.78 -2.30
CA LYS A 5 -5.80 50.75 -1.74
C LYS A 5 -6.87 51.08 -2.79
N ASN A 6 -6.50 51.90 -3.78
CA ASN A 6 -7.37 52.42 -4.83
C ASN A 6 -7.50 51.46 -6.03
N ALA A 7 -6.80 50.32 -6.02
CA ALA A 7 -6.91 49.33 -7.09
C ALA A 7 -8.24 48.57 -7.01
N VAL A 8 -8.76 48.19 -8.17
CA VAL A 8 -9.96 47.34 -8.29
C VAL A 8 -9.74 46.02 -7.55
N TRP A 9 -10.80 45.49 -6.94
CA TRP A 9 -10.75 44.29 -6.08
C TRP A 9 -10.00 43.11 -6.70
N VAL A 10 -10.22 42.81 -7.98
CA VAL A 10 -9.55 41.71 -8.69
C VAL A 10 -8.03 41.91 -8.75
N VAL A 11 -7.58 43.13 -9.05
CA VAL A 11 -6.14 43.46 -9.09
C VAL A 11 -5.52 43.32 -7.71
N ARG A 12 -6.22 43.76 -6.66
CA ARG A 12 -5.77 43.58 -5.27
C ARG A 12 -5.61 42.10 -4.94
N LYS A 13 -6.57 41.25 -5.31
CA LYS A 13 -6.50 39.80 -5.11
C LYS A 13 -5.32 39.15 -5.84
N ILE A 14 -5.08 39.52 -7.10
CA ILE A 14 -3.91 39.04 -7.86
C ILE A 14 -2.60 39.44 -7.15
N LEU A 15 -2.49 40.68 -6.67
CA LEU A 15 -1.31 41.14 -5.94
C LEU A 15 -1.15 40.47 -4.56
N GLU A 16 -2.25 40.08 -3.90
CA GLU A 16 -2.22 39.32 -2.65
C GLU A 16 -1.67 37.90 -2.85
N LEU A 17 -1.94 37.26 -3.99
CA LEU A 17 -1.47 35.90 -4.31
C LEU A 17 0.06 35.77 -4.33
N ARG A 18 0.82 36.86 -4.47
CA ARG A 18 2.28 36.81 -4.37
C ARG A 18 2.75 36.28 -3.02
N LYS A 19 1.99 36.53 -1.93
CA LYS A 19 2.31 36.02 -0.60
C LYS A 19 2.33 34.50 -0.60
N LEU A 20 1.30 33.89 -1.19
CA LEU A 20 1.19 32.43 -1.32
C LEU A 20 2.38 31.82 -2.06
N ILE A 21 2.98 32.52 -3.04
CA ILE A 21 4.18 32.06 -3.76
C ILE A 21 5.46 32.26 -2.91
N LEU A 22 5.53 33.36 -2.16
CA LEU A 22 6.66 33.65 -1.26
C LEU A 22 6.69 32.72 -0.04
N ASP A 23 5.52 32.29 0.43
CA ASP A 23 5.37 31.39 1.58
C ASP A 23 5.60 29.91 1.22
N LEU A 24 5.87 29.59 -0.07
CA LEU A 24 6.21 28.22 -0.46
C LEU A 24 7.53 27.78 0.21
N PRO A 25 7.50 26.75 1.06
CA PRO A 25 8.65 26.35 1.87
C PRO A 25 9.79 25.73 1.03
N THR A 26 9.43 25.15 -0.12
CA THR A 26 10.35 24.43 -1.02
C THR A 26 11.12 25.35 -1.96
N MET A 27 10.87 26.66 -1.93
CA MET A 27 11.43 27.62 -2.87
C MET A 27 12.22 28.72 -2.16
N GLN A 28 13.40 29.03 -2.69
CA GLN A 28 14.22 30.16 -2.29
C GLN A 28 14.35 31.17 -3.44
N GLY A 29 14.61 32.42 -3.09
CA GLY A 29 14.75 33.53 -4.02
C GLY A 29 13.55 34.49 -4.03
N ASP A 30 13.67 35.53 -4.85
CA ASP A 30 12.68 36.57 -5.05
C ASP A 30 11.45 36.06 -5.83
N LEU A 31 10.40 36.88 -5.89
CA LEU A 31 9.14 36.52 -6.53
C LEU A 31 9.33 36.13 -8.01
N THR A 32 10.20 36.85 -8.73
CA THR A 32 10.47 36.63 -10.15
C THR A 32 11.14 35.28 -10.38
N SER A 33 12.19 34.95 -9.61
CA SER A 33 12.86 33.64 -9.71
C SER A 33 11.90 32.49 -9.39
N ARG A 34 11.01 32.68 -8.41
CA ARG A 34 9.99 31.66 -8.07
C ARG A 34 8.97 31.49 -9.19
N LEU A 35 8.49 32.58 -9.80
CA LEU A 35 7.56 32.53 -10.91
C LEU A 35 8.16 31.83 -12.14
N MET A 36 9.44 32.08 -12.46
CA MET A 36 10.15 31.36 -13.53
C MET A 36 10.16 29.85 -13.29
N LYS A 37 10.40 29.40 -12.05
CA LYS A 37 10.36 27.96 -11.70
C LYS A 37 8.96 27.34 -11.85
N LEU A 38 7.91 28.16 -11.76
CA LEU A 38 6.50 27.75 -11.91
C LEU A 38 6.02 27.79 -13.37
N GLN A 39 6.85 28.19 -14.32
CA GLN A 39 6.49 28.16 -15.75
C GLN A 39 6.63 26.76 -16.35
N SER A 40 5.76 26.42 -17.29
CA SER A 40 5.87 25.26 -18.18
C SER A 40 6.92 25.53 -19.27
N ASN A 41 7.25 24.52 -20.08
CA ASN A 41 8.27 24.63 -21.14
C ASN A 41 7.91 25.66 -22.23
N ASP A 42 6.64 26.06 -22.30
CA ASP A 42 6.10 27.09 -23.19
C ASP A 42 6.08 28.50 -22.55
N GLY A 43 6.71 28.67 -21.38
CA GLY A 43 6.77 29.94 -20.67
C GLY A 43 5.49 30.32 -19.92
N ARG A 44 4.42 29.52 -20.00
CA ARG A 44 3.15 29.80 -19.31
C ARG A 44 3.19 29.36 -17.86
N PHE A 45 2.52 30.10 -16.99
CA PHE A 45 2.37 29.71 -15.58
C PHE A 45 1.68 28.35 -15.44
N SER A 46 2.24 27.46 -14.63
CA SER A 46 1.73 26.10 -14.43
C SER A 46 1.10 25.95 -13.05
N ILE A 47 -0.24 25.93 -13.02
CA ILE A 47 -1.01 25.61 -11.79
C ILE A 47 -0.58 24.25 -11.22
N LYS A 48 -0.31 23.27 -12.10
CA LYS A 48 0.17 21.94 -11.70
C LYS A 48 1.49 22.02 -10.92
N LYS A 49 2.47 22.81 -11.39
CA LYS A 49 3.75 22.99 -10.68
C LYS A 49 3.53 23.70 -9.34
N LEU A 50 2.72 24.76 -9.32
CA LEU A 50 2.38 25.45 -8.07
C LEU A 50 1.80 24.47 -7.04
N TYR A 51 0.79 23.70 -7.46
CA TYR A 51 0.14 22.73 -6.59
C TYR A 51 1.14 21.69 -6.07
N GLN A 52 1.98 21.12 -6.94
CA GLN A 52 3.02 20.16 -6.53
C GLN A 52 4.03 20.74 -5.53
N MET A 53 4.37 22.03 -5.64
CA MET A 53 5.31 22.72 -4.76
C MET A 53 4.72 23.08 -3.39
N GLN A 54 3.39 23.14 -3.28
CA GLN A 54 2.69 23.32 -2.01
C GLN A 54 2.72 22.06 -1.14
N PHE A 55 2.83 20.88 -1.75
CA PHE A 55 2.97 19.64 -0.99
C PHE A 55 4.41 19.43 -0.52
N PRO A 56 4.60 18.93 0.72
CA PRO A 56 5.91 18.51 1.17
C PRO A 56 6.44 17.42 0.23
N GLN A 57 7.69 17.60 -0.22
CA GLN A 57 8.40 16.61 -1.03
C GLN A 57 8.83 15.44 -0.14
N ASN A 58 7.87 14.60 0.22
CA ASN A 58 8.10 13.43 1.05
C ASN A 58 8.96 12.39 0.33
N GLN A 59 9.69 11.60 1.10
CA GLN A 59 10.51 10.51 0.57
C GLN A 59 9.64 9.54 -0.24
N LYS A 60 10.11 9.17 -1.44
CA LYS A 60 9.44 8.16 -2.27
C LYS A 60 9.53 6.81 -1.57
N VAL A 61 8.37 6.29 -1.18
CA VAL A 61 8.24 4.95 -0.58
C VAL A 61 8.35 3.86 -1.64
N HIS A 62 9.08 2.79 -1.32
CA HIS A 62 9.33 1.71 -2.28
C HIS A 62 8.04 0.95 -2.61
N TRP A 63 7.18 0.70 -1.62
CA TRP A 63 5.92 -0.05 -1.74
C TRP A 63 4.78 0.68 -2.46
N LYS A 64 5.02 1.89 -3.01
CA LYS A 64 4.00 2.71 -3.69
C LYS A 64 3.22 1.93 -4.77
N SER A 65 3.93 1.17 -5.61
CA SER A 65 3.30 0.42 -6.72
C SER A 65 2.43 -0.72 -6.24
N LEU A 66 2.77 -1.34 -5.10
CA LEU A 66 1.96 -2.39 -4.49
C LEU A 66 0.64 -1.82 -3.96
N ILE A 67 0.69 -0.76 -3.16
CA ILE A 67 -0.52 -0.16 -2.59
C ILE A 67 -1.44 0.40 -3.67
N LEU A 68 -0.86 1.11 -4.64
CA LEU A 68 -1.63 1.77 -5.69
C LEU A 68 -2.12 0.79 -6.78
N GLN A 69 -1.84 -0.51 -6.64
CA GLN A 69 -2.26 -1.52 -7.60
C GLN A 69 -3.79 -1.56 -7.75
N PRO A 70 -4.39 -1.19 -8.90
CA PRO A 70 -5.84 -1.12 -9.07
C PRO A 70 -6.58 -2.43 -8.77
N HIS A 71 -5.93 -3.58 -9.00
CA HIS A 71 -6.59 -4.89 -8.90
C HIS A 71 -6.65 -5.48 -7.48
N ILE A 72 -6.12 -4.79 -6.46
CA ILE A 72 -6.31 -5.19 -5.06
C ILE A 72 -7.63 -4.59 -4.56
N TYR A 73 -8.50 -5.42 -3.97
CA TYR A 73 -9.78 -4.97 -3.39
C TYR A 73 -9.55 -3.89 -2.31
N PRO A 74 -10.43 -2.86 -2.22
CA PRO A 74 -10.28 -1.79 -1.23
C PRO A 74 -10.10 -2.27 0.21
N ARG A 75 -10.89 -3.26 0.65
CA ARG A 75 -10.75 -3.87 2.00
C ARG A 75 -9.40 -4.53 2.24
N HIS A 76 -8.80 -5.13 1.19
CA HIS A 76 -7.47 -5.75 1.29
C HIS A 76 -6.39 -4.67 1.29
N LYS A 77 -6.51 -3.63 0.46
CA LYS A 77 -5.61 -2.47 0.47
C LYS A 77 -5.58 -1.75 1.82
N PHE A 78 -6.75 -1.58 2.43
CA PHE A 78 -6.88 -0.93 3.73
C PHE A 78 -6.08 -1.65 4.82
N ASN A 79 -6.03 -2.98 4.79
CA ASN A 79 -5.22 -3.79 5.71
C ASN A 79 -3.74 -3.88 5.27
N LEU A 80 -3.50 -3.92 3.96
CA LEU A 80 -2.15 -4.00 3.41
C LEU A 80 -1.32 -2.74 3.71
N TRP A 81 -1.92 -1.55 3.63
CA TRP A 81 -1.24 -0.28 3.91
C TRP A 81 -0.59 -0.20 5.32
N PRO A 82 -1.30 -0.47 6.43
CA PRO A 82 -0.67 -0.53 7.74
C PRO A 82 0.25 -1.74 7.88
N ALA A 83 -0.04 -2.87 7.21
CA ALA A 83 0.84 -4.05 7.26
C ALA A 83 2.24 -3.77 6.67
N VAL A 84 2.35 -3.12 5.50
CA VAL A 84 3.67 -2.79 4.91
C VAL A 84 4.46 -1.76 5.72
N GLN A 85 3.85 -1.17 6.73
CA GLN A 85 4.46 -0.21 7.65
C GLN A 85 4.68 -0.80 9.06
N ASP A 86 4.41 -2.09 9.27
CA ASP A 86 4.44 -2.74 10.58
C ASP A 86 3.52 -2.06 11.61
N ARG A 87 2.34 -1.64 11.15
CA ARG A 87 1.31 -0.93 11.93
C ARG A 87 -0.01 -1.68 12.03
N LEU A 88 -0.04 -2.93 11.59
CA LEU A 88 -1.22 -3.77 11.75
C LEU A 88 -1.42 -4.11 13.24
N PRO A 89 -2.66 -4.15 13.77
CA PRO A 89 -2.90 -4.45 15.18
C PRO A 89 -2.68 -5.94 15.47
N THR A 90 -1.42 -6.32 15.66
CA THR A 90 -0.98 -7.62 16.20
C THR A 90 -0.96 -7.57 17.72
N VAL A 91 -0.86 -8.72 18.41
CA VAL A 91 -0.74 -8.77 19.88
C VAL A 91 0.38 -7.87 20.40
N GLU A 92 1.58 -7.95 19.83
CA GLU A 92 2.69 -7.08 20.22
C GLU A 92 2.30 -5.59 20.23
N ARG A 93 1.52 -5.15 19.23
CA ARG A 93 1.08 -3.76 19.11
C ARG A 93 -0.09 -3.43 20.04
N LEU A 94 -1.00 -4.38 20.27
CA LEU A 94 -2.09 -4.27 21.23
C LEU A 94 -1.56 -4.11 22.65
N GLN A 95 -0.51 -4.85 23.02
CA GLN A 95 0.15 -4.72 24.32
C GLN A 95 0.79 -3.35 24.50
N LYS A 96 1.44 -2.80 23.46
CA LYS A 96 2.02 -1.44 23.49
C LYS A 96 0.97 -0.34 23.76
N ILE A 97 -0.30 -0.59 23.46
CA ILE A 97 -1.41 0.35 23.74
C ILE A 97 -2.23 -0.04 24.97
N GLY A 98 -1.74 -0.97 25.80
CA GLY A 98 -2.36 -1.35 27.07
C GLY A 98 -3.46 -2.41 26.99
N ILE A 99 -3.68 -3.02 25.82
CA ILE A 99 -4.69 -4.09 25.65
C ILE A 99 -4.03 -5.44 25.95
N GLN A 100 -4.52 -6.11 26.99
CA GLN A 100 -4.02 -7.42 27.41
C GLN A 100 -4.69 -8.54 26.62
N VAL A 101 -3.88 -9.30 25.87
CA VAL A 101 -4.30 -10.46 25.08
C VAL A 101 -3.23 -11.55 25.17
N PRO A 102 -3.58 -12.85 25.02
CA PRO A 102 -2.60 -13.93 25.05
C PRO A 102 -1.51 -13.74 23.98
N GLN A 103 -0.24 -13.80 24.41
CA GLN A 103 0.93 -13.56 23.58
C GLN A 103 1.16 -14.63 22.52
N ALA A 104 0.84 -15.89 22.85
CA ALA A 104 1.01 -17.00 21.93
C ALA A 104 0.29 -16.73 20.59
N CYS A 105 0.98 -17.05 19.49
CA CYS A 105 0.48 -17.01 18.13
C CYS A 105 -0.81 -17.81 18.03
N VAL A 106 -1.86 -17.17 17.54
CA VAL A 106 -3.19 -17.79 17.48
C VAL A 106 -3.26 -18.96 16.51
N PHE A 107 -2.32 -19.05 15.56
CA PHE A 107 -2.27 -20.11 14.56
C PHE A 107 -1.42 -21.31 15.02
N CYS A 108 -0.18 -21.09 15.46
CA CYS A 108 0.70 -22.19 15.85
C CYS A 108 0.70 -22.49 17.35
N GLY A 109 0.47 -21.49 18.21
CA GLY A 109 0.61 -21.63 19.66
C GLY A 109 2.04 -21.88 20.16
N LEU A 110 3.05 -21.90 19.27
CA LEU A 110 4.42 -22.30 19.60
C LEU A 110 5.39 -21.13 19.84
N ALA A 111 5.00 -19.91 19.49
CA ALA A 111 5.80 -18.71 19.65
C ALA A 111 4.90 -17.49 19.83
N ASP A 112 5.47 -16.36 20.26
CA ASP A 112 4.72 -15.12 20.45
C ASP A 112 4.24 -14.51 19.13
N GLU A 113 3.08 -13.87 19.16
CA GLU A 113 2.48 -13.18 18.04
C GLU A 113 3.02 -11.75 17.91
N TYR A 114 3.99 -11.60 17.03
CA TYR A 114 4.40 -10.32 16.48
C TYR A 114 4.25 -10.34 14.96
N PHE A 115 4.37 -9.19 14.33
CA PHE A 115 4.06 -9.02 12.90
C PHE A 115 4.84 -9.99 12.01
N GLU A 116 6.16 -10.06 12.18
CA GLU A 116 7.01 -10.91 11.35
C GLU A 116 6.67 -12.39 11.54
N HIS A 117 6.44 -12.83 12.79
CA HIS A 117 6.04 -14.20 13.05
C HIS A 117 4.68 -14.51 12.43
N LEU A 118 3.68 -13.66 12.61
CA LEU A 118 2.32 -13.89 12.12
C LEU A 118 2.28 -14.14 10.61
N PHE A 119 3.01 -13.35 9.82
CA PHE A 119 2.96 -13.44 8.35
C PHE A 119 4.05 -14.32 7.74
N PHE A 120 5.26 -14.33 8.31
CA PHE A 120 6.44 -14.92 7.70
C PHE A 120 7.24 -15.84 8.62
N GLY A 121 6.86 -16.02 9.89
CA GLY A 121 7.55 -16.92 10.83
C GLY A 121 6.75 -18.16 11.19
N CYS A 122 5.43 -18.02 11.31
CA CYS A 122 4.51 -19.07 11.71
C CYS A 122 4.45 -20.15 10.64
N TYR A 123 4.72 -21.40 11.03
CA TYR A 123 4.73 -22.56 10.14
C TYR A 123 3.46 -22.65 9.28
N TYR A 124 2.31 -22.36 9.89
CA TYR A 124 1.01 -22.41 9.23
C TYR A 124 0.84 -21.36 8.13
N THR A 125 1.12 -20.09 8.42
CA THR A 125 0.99 -19.01 7.41
C THR A 125 2.08 -19.11 6.35
N LYS A 126 3.29 -19.56 6.71
CA LYS A 126 4.36 -19.94 5.77
C LYS A 126 3.89 -21.00 4.79
N ASN A 127 3.25 -22.06 5.27
CA ASN A 127 2.77 -23.15 4.41
C ASN A 127 1.75 -22.64 3.38
N ILE A 128 0.81 -21.78 3.80
CA ILE A 128 -0.16 -21.15 2.89
C ILE A 128 0.54 -20.28 1.86
N LEU A 129 1.49 -19.44 2.28
CA LEU A 129 2.26 -18.60 1.36
C LEU A 129 2.98 -19.47 0.33
N GLN A 130 3.68 -20.53 0.77
CA GLN A 130 4.37 -21.45 -0.13
C GLN A 130 3.40 -22.11 -1.12
N ARG A 131 2.23 -22.54 -0.66
CA ARG A 131 1.22 -23.16 -1.51
C ARG A 131 0.65 -22.19 -2.54
N LEU A 132 0.41 -20.93 -2.16
CA LEU A 132 0.00 -19.87 -3.09
C LEU A 132 1.11 -19.54 -4.11
N LEU A 133 2.37 -19.51 -3.68
CA LEU A 133 3.52 -19.29 -4.57
C LEU A 133 3.70 -20.43 -5.58
N ASN A 134 3.53 -21.68 -5.12
CA ASN A 134 3.55 -22.86 -5.98
C ASN A 134 2.39 -22.83 -6.98
N TRP A 135 1.18 -22.48 -6.53
CA TRP A 135 0.01 -22.33 -7.40
C TRP A 135 0.21 -21.23 -8.45
N LEU A 136 0.92 -20.15 -8.14
CA LEU A 136 1.30 -19.11 -9.10
C LEU A 136 2.48 -19.51 -10.00
N SER A 137 2.92 -20.77 -9.97
CA SER A 137 4.12 -21.26 -10.69
C SER A 137 5.37 -20.40 -10.42
N CYS A 138 5.50 -19.91 -9.18
CA CYS A 138 6.60 -19.04 -8.74
C CYS A 138 7.14 -19.51 -7.38
N PRO A 139 7.71 -20.73 -7.30
CA PRO A 139 8.26 -21.26 -6.05
C PRO A 139 9.41 -20.36 -5.58
N ARG A 140 9.23 -19.74 -4.42
CA ARG A 140 10.20 -18.86 -3.79
C ARG A 140 10.08 -18.98 -2.27
N GLN A 141 11.20 -18.96 -1.58
CA GLN A 141 11.21 -18.77 -0.13
C GLN A 141 11.20 -17.27 0.19
N ILE A 142 10.23 -16.86 1.01
CA ILE A 142 10.12 -15.49 1.52
C ILE A 142 10.12 -15.62 3.04
N ASN A 143 11.19 -15.14 3.67
CA ASN A 143 11.41 -15.33 5.10
C ASN A 143 11.08 -14.07 5.90
N THR A 144 11.04 -12.91 5.24
CA THR A 144 10.75 -11.63 5.88
C THR A 144 9.68 -10.82 5.16
N CYS A 145 9.02 -9.93 5.88
CA CYS A 145 8.08 -8.98 5.30
C CYS A 145 8.75 -8.06 4.30
N GLN A 146 9.94 -7.56 4.62
CA GLN A 146 10.67 -6.67 3.74
C GLN A 146 11.00 -7.35 2.41
N GLU A 147 11.44 -8.61 2.43
CA GLU A 147 11.65 -9.41 1.21
C GLU A 147 10.36 -9.58 0.41
N GLY A 148 9.27 -9.98 1.07
CA GLY A 148 7.98 -10.18 0.44
C GLY A 148 7.47 -8.91 -0.23
N VAL A 149 7.45 -7.80 0.51
CA VAL A 149 7.01 -6.49 0.01
C VAL A 149 7.89 -6.03 -1.15
N LYS A 150 9.22 -6.14 -1.04
CA LYS A 150 10.16 -5.75 -2.10
C LYS A 150 9.94 -6.55 -3.38
N TRP A 151 9.76 -7.86 -3.25
CA TRP A 151 9.50 -8.75 -4.39
C TRP A 151 8.17 -8.42 -5.07
N VAL A 152 7.06 -8.39 -4.33
CA VAL A 152 5.73 -8.10 -4.88
C VAL A 152 5.70 -6.71 -5.52
N THR A 153 6.31 -5.71 -4.88
CA THR A 153 6.44 -4.35 -5.42
C THR A 153 7.19 -4.34 -6.76
N THR A 154 8.21 -5.17 -6.90
CA THR A 154 8.97 -5.32 -8.16
C THR A 154 8.12 -5.96 -9.24
N CYS A 155 7.37 -7.03 -8.92
CA CYS A 155 6.42 -7.65 -9.82
C CYS A 155 5.35 -6.67 -10.29
N ALA A 156 4.75 -5.91 -9.36
CA ALA A 156 3.73 -4.90 -9.64
C ALA A 156 4.18 -3.82 -10.63
N ARG A 157 5.49 -3.51 -10.67
CA ARG A 157 6.07 -2.54 -11.62
C ARG A 157 6.36 -3.13 -12.99
N LYS A 158 6.85 -4.37 -13.03
CA LYS A 158 7.43 -4.97 -14.24
C LYS A 158 6.41 -5.66 -15.14
N ASN A 159 5.36 -6.26 -14.58
CA ASN A 159 4.43 -7.09 -15.35
C ASN A 159 2.96 -6.74 -15.04
N LYS A 160 2.23 -6.24 -16.04
CA LYS A 160 0.82 -5.86 -15.90
C LYS A 160 -0.14 -7.04 -15.77
N GLY A 161 0.22 -8.24 -16.21
CA GLY A 161 -0.55 -9.47 -16.01
C GLY A 161 -0.14 -10.14 -14.70
N PHE A 162 0.89 -10.99 -14.75
CA PHE A 162 1.39 -11.72 -13.59
C PHE A 162 1.65 -10.84 -12.35
N GLY A 163 2.24 -9.65 -12.51
CA GLY A 163 2.56 -8.78 -11.38
C GLY A 163 1.32 -8.21 -10.69
N THR A 164 0.21 -8.05 -11.40
CA THR A 164 -1.06 -7.60 -10.80
C THR A 164 -1.77 -8.75 -10.09
N ILE A 165 -1.69 -9.98 -10.61
CA ILE A 165 -2.14 -11.21 -9.94
C ILE A 165 -1.39 -11.42 -8.63
N VAL A 166 -0.06 -11.40 -8.66
CA VAL A 166 0.80 -11.56 -7.46
C VAL A 166 0.47 -10.50 -6.40
N SER A 167 0.26 -9.24 -6.83
CA SER A 167 -0.12 -8.16 -5.92
C SER A 167 -1.49 -8.39 -5.28
N ALA A 168 -2.46 -8.89 -6.05
CA ALA A 168 -3.80 -9.22 -5.55
C ALA A 168 -3.79 -10.40 -4.57
N VAL A 169 -3.05 -11.45 -4.89
CA VAL A 169 -2.83 -12.62 -4.02
C VAL A 169 -2.18 -12.18 -2.72
N PHE A 170 -1.10 -11.39 -2.78
CA PHE A 170 -0.40 -10.91 -1.59
C PHE A 170 -1.30 -10.05 -0.69
N GLY A 171 -1.99 -9.07 -1.27
CA GLY A 171 -2.92 -8.22 -0.51
C GLY A 171 -4.08 -9.01 0.11
N MET A 172 -4.60 -10.01 -0.61
CA MET A 172 -5.63 -10.90 -0.10
C MET A 172 -5.12 -11.78 1.03
N MET A 173 -3.95 -12.40 0.88
CA MET A 173 -3.34 -13.23 1.91
C MET A 173 -3.16 -12.43 3.22
N VAL A 174 -2.61 -11.22 3.14
CA VAL A 174 -2.43 -10.35 4.31
C VAL A 174 -3.77 -10.08 5.01
N TYR A 175 -4.81 -9.76 4.23
CA TYR A 175 -6.15 -9.55 4.75
C TYR A 175 -6.75 -10.82 5.39
N LEU A 176 -6.62 -11.98 4.75
CA LEU A 176 -7.17 -13.23 5.26
C LEU A 176 -6.50 -13.67 6.56
N ILE A 177 -5.17 -13.54 6.66
CA ILE A 177 -4.44 -13.82 7.90
C ILE A 177 -4.97 -12.93 9.02
N TRP A 178 -5.04 -11.61 8.79
CA TRP A 178 -5.57 -10.65 9.76
C TRP A 178 -7.02 -10.93 10.17
N ARG A 179 -7.89 -11.21 9.20
CA ARG A 179 -9.30 -11.53 9.43
C ARG A 179 -9.46 -12.78 10.29
N ASN A 180 -8.73 -13.85 9.95
CA ASN A 180 -8.81 -15.11 10.68
C ASN A 180 -8.22 -15.00 12.09
N MET A 181 -7.11 -14.25 12.24
CA MET A 181 -6.52 -13.95 13.55
C MET A 181 -7.54 -13.26 14.47
N ASN A 182 -8.17 -12.18 13.99
CA ASN A 182 -9.18 -11.46 14.77
C ASN A 182 -10.42 -12.31 15.08
N LYS A 183 -10.85 -13.14 14.13
CA LYS A 183 -11.98 -14.04 14.34
C LYS A 183 -11.72 -15.05 15.46
N ILE A 184 -10.52 -15.64 15.50
CA ILE A 184 -10.17 -16.58 16.57
C ILE A 184 -10.05 -15.83 17.91
N ARG A 185 -9.39 -14.67 17.92
CA ARG A 185 -9.11 -13.92 19.16
C ARG A 185 -10.36 -13.30 19.80
N PHE A 186 -11.26 -12.74 19.00
CA PHE A 186 -12.33 -11.86 19.52
C PHE A 186 -13.74 -12.38 19.27
N GLN A 187 -13.91 -13.47 18.52
CA GLN A 187 -15.24 -13.98 18.13
C GLN A 187 -15.40 -15.48 18.42
N SER A 188 -14.51 -16.07 19.24
CA SER A 188 -14.48 -17.51 19.55
C SER A 188 -14.55 -18.40 18.30
N GLY A 189 -14.07 -17.91 17.16
CA GLY A 189 -14.15 -18.62 15.90
C GLY A 189 -13.02 -19.62 15.73
N SER A 190 -13.24 -20.60 14.86
CA SER A 190 -12.16 -21.41 14.30
C SER A 190 -11.77 -20.89 12.92
N SER A 191 -10.47 -20.98 12.60
CA SER A 191 -9.95 -20.75 11.26
C SER A 191 -9.43 -22.06 10.71
N PHE A 192 -9.99 -22.51 9.59
CA PHE A 192 -9.39 -23.57 8.80
C PHE A 192 -8.51 -22.93 7.73
N LEU A 193 -7.20 -22.99 7.94
CA LEU A 193 -6.23 -22.30 7.09
C LEU A 193 -6.23 -22.81 5.64
N ASP A 194 -6.58 -24.08 5.41
CA ASP A 194 -6.76 -24.64 4.07
C ASP A 194 -7.86 -23.89 3.28
N ARG A 195 -8.86 -23.36 3.99
CA ARG A 195 -9.92 -22.53 3.39
C ARG A 195 -9.34 -21.23 2.85
N MET A 196 -8.28 -20.67 3.44
CA MET A 196 -7.67 -19.43 2.94
C MET A 196 -7.03 -19.59 1.56
N TYR A 197 -6.34 -20.71 1.34
CA TYR A 197 -5.76 -21.03 0.02
C TYR A 197 -6.87 -21.11 -1.03
N ARG A 198 -7.90 -21.92 -0.78
CA ARG A 198 -9.03 -22.10 -1.70
C ARG A 198 -9.78 -20.80 -1.94
N GLU A 199 -10.05 -20.05 -0.87
CA GLU A 199 -10.70 -18.74 -0.96
C GLU A 199 -9.89 -17.77 -1.83
N THR A 200 -8.56 -17.75 -1.67
CA THR A 200 -7.67 -16.92 -2.51
C THR A 200 -7.73 -17.35 -3.96
N ALA A 201 -7.54 -18.64 -4.26
CA ALA A 201 -7.57 -19.14 -5.63
C ALA A 201 -8.92 -18.85 -6.33
N ILE A 202 -10.04 -19.11 -5.66
CA ILE A 202 -11.39 -18.84 -6.18
C ILE A 202 -11.57 -17.34 -6.46
N HIS A 203 -11.22 -16.48 -5.49
CA HIS A 203 -11.38 -15.03 -5.66
C HIS A 203 -10.53 -14.47 -6.80
N ILE A 204 -9.33 -15.01 -7.00
CA ILE A 204 -8.45 -14.59 -8.09
C ILE A 204 -8.98 -15.07 -9.44
N HIS A 205 -9.48 -16.30 -9.56
CA HIS A 205 -10.13 -16.78 -10.79
C HIS A 205 -11.37 -15.98 -11.15
N ILE A 206 -12.29 -15.79 -10.21
CA ILE A 206 -13.51 -14.98 -10.42
C ILE A 206 -13.13 -13.58 -10.90
N ARG A 207 -12.11 -12.97 -10.28
CA ARG A 207 -11.65 -11.64 -10.69
C ARG A 207 -10.96 -11.68 -12.05
N GLY A 208 -10.17 -12.71 -12.33
CA GLY A 208 -9.45 -12.90 -13.58
C GLY A 208 -10.37 -13.02 -14.80
N ASN A 209 -11.58 -13.56 -14.62
CA ASN A 209 -12.59 -13.61 -15.67
C ASN A 209 -12.98 -12.22 -16.19
N SER A 210 -12.83 -11.17 -15.38
CA SER A 210 -13.10 -9.79 -15.80
C SER A 210 -11.92 -9.12 -16.52
N TYR A 211 -10.75 -9.75 -16.60
CA TYR A 211 -9.53 -9.14 -17.14
C TYR A 211 -8.77 -10.08 -18.08
N LEU A 212 -8.81 -9.81 -19.39
CA LEU A 212 -8.08 -10.55 -20.44
C LEU A 212 -6.58 -10.75 -20.15
N SER A 213 -5.92 -9.77 -19.53
CA SER A 213 -4.50 -9.86 -19.15
C SER A 213 -4.21 -10.92 -18.08
N TRP A 214 -5.24 -11.40 -17.37
CA TRP A 214 -5.11 -12.43 -16.34
C TRP A 214 -5.44 -13.81 -16.88
N GLN A 215 -6.41 -13.92 -17.79
CA GLN A 215 -6.88 -15.20 -18.36
C GLN A 215 -5.73 -16.08 -18.85
N LYS A 216 -4.85 -15.55 -19.72
CA LYS A 216 -3.68 -16.28 -20.22
C LYS A 216 -2.75 -16.83 -19.12
N HIS A 217 -2.66 -16.11 -18.00
CA HIS A 217 -1.85 -16.55 -16.88
C HIS A 217 -2.57 -17.58 -16.02
N LEU A 218 -3.89 -17.42 -15.80
CA LEU A 218 -4.68 -18.31 -14.96
C LEU A 218 -4.97 -19.66 -15.65
N GLU A 219 -5.21 -19.66 -16.96
CA GLU A 219 -5.36 -20.89 -17.77
C GLU A 219 -4.11 -21.78 -17.72
N ALA A 220 -2.95 -21.20 -17.41
CA ALA A 220 -1.69 -21.95 -17.25
C ALA A 220 -1.47 -22.46 -15.80
N LEU A 221 -2.37 -22.14 -14.87
CA LEU A 221 -2.32 -22.58 -13.46
C LEU A 221 -3.36 -23.67 -13.14
N ASP A 222 -4.27 -23.96 -14.07
CA ASP A 222 -5.22 -25.07 -14.03
C ASP A 222 -4.54 -26.38 -14.45
#